data_AF-A0AAJ1JEQ4-F1
#
_entry.id   AF-A0AAJ1JEQ4-F1
#
_cell.length_a   1.000
_cell.length_b   1.000
_cell.length_c   1.000
_cell.angle_alpha   90.00
_cell.angle_beta   90.00
_cell.angle_gamma   90.00
#
_symmetry.space_group_name_H-M   'P 1'
#
loop_
_entity.id
_entity.type
_entity.pdbx_description
1 polymer ?
#
loop_
_entity_poly.entity_id
_entity_poly.type
_entity_poly.pdbx_seq_one_letter_code
_entity_poly.pdbx_strand_id
1 'polypeptide(L)'
;MLRYPLFCDLQGKACLVVGGGQVAVHKCRTLLQARANVTVIAGYFHEAFATLAENPHLTLIEAAFDVSLWPQECWLVFAATDSQEVNQQVLAQANARHCFCNVINAPEIASFITPATIDVPPIQIALTCGGNPVYTQILKKSVMEVIPADAAAKLQVAARLREQIKGINASRDAKRLFWQRFFTDSKLEQLLLKEDDELLTGYLNYLLAQFTSPYGTHK
;
A
#
# COMPACT_ATOMS: atom_id res chain seq x y z
N MET A 1 11.45 5.11 -19.73
CA MET A 1 10.67 3.87 -19.93
C MET A 1 9.49 3.87 -18.97
N LEU A 2 8.29 3.48 -19.42
CA LEU A 2 7.11 3.37 -18.54
C LEU A 2 7.24 2.11 -17.67
N ARG A 3 6.93 2.22 -16.37
CA ARG A 3 6.81 1.07 -15.46
C ARG A 3 5.33 0.79 -15.19
N TYR A 4 4.94 -0.48 -15.06
CA TYR A 4 3.57 -0.87 -14.75
C TYR A 4 3.29 -0.70 -13.25
N PRO A 5 2.37 0.21 -12.83
CA PRO A 5 2.07 0.41 -11.42
C PRO A 5 1.20 -0.73 -10.87
N LEU A 6 1.55 -1.23 -9.70
CA LEU A 6 0.79 -2.26 -9.00
C LEU A 6 0.82 -2.02 -7.49
N PHE A 7 -0.29 -2.35 -6.83
CA PHE A 7 -0.32 -2.58 -5.40
C PHE A 7 -0.36 -4.10 -5.18
N CYS A 8 0.59 -4.61 -4.41
CA CYS A 8 0.70 -6.04 -4.13
C CYS A 8 0.12 -6.35 -2.75
N ASP A 9 -0.66 -7.43 -2.67
CA ASP A 9 -1.02 -8.04 -1.40
C ASP A 9 0.11 -9.01 -0.99
N LEU A 10 0.80 -8.66 0.08
CA LEU A 10 1.92 -9.43 0.62
C LEU A 10 1.55 -10.20 1.88
N GLN A 11 0.27 -10.24 2.27
CA GLN A 11 -0.14 -10.91 3.50
C GLN A 11 0.28 -12.39 3.48
N GLY A 12 1.15 -12.77 4.41
CA GLY A 12 1.71 -14.12 4.54
C GLY A 12 2.69 -14.53 3.42
N LYS A 13 3.04 -13.63 2.51
CA LYS A 13 3.92 -13.90 1.38
C LYS A 13 5.39 -13.77 1.79
N ALA A 14 6.22 -14.71 1.35
CA ALA A 14 7.66 -14.66 1.61
C ALA A 14 8.32 -13.50 0.85
N CYS A 15 9.10 -12.70 1.56
CA CYS A 15 9.92 -11.62 1.02
C CYS A 15 11.34 -11.72 1.56
N LEU A 16 12.33 -11.39 0.73
CA LEU A 16 13.74 -11.44 1.08
C LEU A 16 14.34 -10.04 1.09
N VAL A 17 15.15 -9.73 2.10
CA VAL A 17 16.02 -8.56 2.13
C VAL A 17 17.46 -9.05 2.33
N VAL A 18 18.36 -8.68 1.42
CA VAL A 18 19.79 -9.00 1.54
C VAL A 18 20.53 -7.73 1.90
N GLY A 19 21.17 -7.74 3.08
CA GLY A 19 21.78 -6.58 3.72
C GLY A 19 21.12 -6.24 5.05
N GLY A 20 21.90 -5.71 5.99
CA GLY A 20 21.47 -5.43 7.37
C GLY A 20 21.69 -3.98 7.80
N GLY A 21 21.96 -3.07 6.85
CA GLY A 21 22.10 -1.65 7.11
C GLY A 21 20.77 -0.90 7.30
N GLN A 22 20.84 0.43 7.43
CA GLN A 22 19.67 1.28 7.68
C GLN A 22 18.63 1.21 6.54
N VAL A 23 19.06 1.03 5.29
CA VAL A 23 18.13 0.85 4.16
C VAL A 23 17.31 -0.43 4.31
N ALA A 24 17.95 -1.52 4.73
CA ALA A 24 17.28 -2.80 4.96
C ALA A 24 16.23 -2.69 6.09
N VAL A 25 16.54 -1.98 7.19
CA VAL A 25 15.58 -1.68 8.27
C VAL A 25 14.32 -1.01 7.71
N HIS A 26 14.49 0.01 6.85
CA HIS A 26 13.36 0.72 6.25
C HIS A 26 12.50 -0.21 5.37
N LYS A 27 13.11 -1.07 4.55
CA LYS A 27 12.38 -2.04 3.72
C LYS A 27 11.64 -3.08 4.55
N CYS A 28 12.28 -3.61 5.59
CA CYS A 28 11.65 -4.57 6.50
C CYS A 28 10.40 -3.97 7.15
N ARG A 29 10.48 -2.72 7.65
CA ARG A 29 9.33 -2.05 8.26
C ARG A 29 8.12 -2.00 7.32
N THR A 30 8.31 -1.56 6.08
CA THR A 30 7.22 -1.46 5.09
C THR A 30 6.66 -2.83 4.72
N LEU A 31 7.52 -3.85 4.56
CA LEU A 31 7.10 -5.22 4.27
C LEU A 31 6.29 -5.83 5.43
N LEU A 32 6.73 -5.62 6.67
CA LEU A 32 6.03 -6.09 7.87
C LEU A 32 4.68 -5.37 8.06
N GLN A 33 4.59 -4.08 7.75
CA GLN A 33 3.31 -3.35 7.70
C GLN A 33 2.35 -3.95 6.67
N ALA A 34 2.89 -4.42 5.52
CA ALA A 34 2.14 -5.17 4.51
C ALA A 34 1.92 -6.66 4.89
N ARG A 35 2.26 -7.06 6.12
CA ARG A 35 2.08 -8.41 6.68
C ARG A 35 2.82 -9.51 5.91
N ALA A 36 3.95 -9.17 5.29
CA ALA A 36 4.83 -10.14 4.65
C ALA A 36 5.59 -10.98 5.69
N ASN A 37 5.94 -12.21 5.31
CA ASN A 37 6.92 -13.02 6.02
C ASN A 37 8.31 -12.64 5.49
N VAL A 38 9.07 -11.87 6.27
CA VAL A 38 10.33 -11.26 5.84
C VAL A 38 11.51 -12.07 6.35
N THR A 39 12.37 -12.52 5.44
CA THR A 39 13.70 -13.05 5.78
C THR A 39 14.75 -12.00 5.46
N VAL A 40 15.69 -11.77 6.38
CA VAL A 40 16.82 -10.86 6.16
C VAL A 40 18.12 -11.64 6.28
N ILE A 41 18.98 -11.56 5.27
CA ILE A 41 20.29 -12.20 5.26
C ILE A 41 21.35 -11.11 5.23
N ALA A 42 22.21 -11.07 6.25
CA ALA A 42 23.26 -10.07 6.34
C ALA A 42 24.42 -10.54 7.22
N GLY A 43 25.65 -10.12 6.93
CA GLY A 43 26.80 -10.40 7.79
C GLY A 43 26.88 -9.53 9.05
N TYR A 44 25.99 -8.54 9.17
CA TYR A 44 25.81 -7.71 10.36
C TYR A 44 24.39 -7.14 10.35
N PHE A 45 23.87 -6.73 11.51
CA PHE A 45 22.60 -6.02 11.62
C PHE A 45 22.77 -4.68 12.33
N HIS A 46 22.19 -3.62 11.73
CA HIS A 46 22.07 -2.32 12.36
C HIS A 46 21.23 -2.41 13.64
N GLU A 47 21.58 -1.66 14.70
CA GLU A 47 20.92 -1.70 16.02
C GLU A 47 19.39 -1.59 15.98
N ALA A 48 18.86 -0.79 15.03
CA ALA A 48 17.43 -0.62 14.81
C ALA A 48 16.67 -1.93 14.49
N PHE A 49 17.35 -2.99 14.05
CA PHE A 49 16.76 -4.32 13.90
C PHE A 49 16.31 -4.94 15.23
N ALA A 50 16.90 -4.55 16.37
CA ALA A 50 16.49 -5.05 17.68
C ALA A 50 14.99 -4.84 17.94
N THR A 51 14.46 -3.67 17.54
CA THR A 51 13.02 -3.37 17.66
C THR A 51 12.14 -4.13 16.66
N LEU A 52 12.70 -4.57 15.54
CA LEU A 52 11.97 -5.33 14.52
C LEU A 52 11.97 -6.83 14.81
N ALA A 53 13.00 -7.32 15.51
CA ALA A 53 13.19 -8.74 15.82
C ALA A 53 12.08 -9.34 16.69
N GLU A 54 11.33 -8.52 17.42
CA GLU A 54 10.16 -8.95 18.18
C GLU A 54 8.96 -9.34 17.27
N ASN A 55 9.01 -8.99 15.99
CA ASN A 55 7.93 -9.31 15.06
C ASN A 55 8.00 -10.79 14.64
N PRO A 56 6.94 -11.60 14.86
CA PRO A 56 6.95 -13.03 14.54
C PRO A 56 7.06 -13.34 13.04
N HIS A 57 6.83 -12.36 12.17
CA HIS A 57 6.97 -12.48 10.73
C HIS A 57 8.36 -12.09 10.21
N LEU A 58 9.32 -11.80 11.09
CA LEU A 58 10.69 -11.47 10.73
C LEU A 58 11.64 -12.60 11.12
N THR A 59 12.44 -13.06 10.15
CA THR A 59 13.55 -13.99 10.37
C THR A 59 14.86 -13.28 10.02
N LEU A 60 15.80 -13.23 10.96
CA LEU A 60 17.13 -12.65 10.76
C LEU A 60 18.16 -13.78 10.66
N ILE A 61 18.94 -13.80 9.58
CA ILE A 61 20.00 -14.77 9.33
C ILE A 61 21.32 -14.00 9.26
N GLU A 62 22.12 -14.12 10.31
CA GLU A 62 23.45 -13.51 10.35
C GLU A 62 24.45 -14.38 9.59
N ALA A 63 24.60 -14.11 8.29
CA ALA A 63 25.46 -14.85 7.39
C ALA A 63 25.80 -14.02 6.14
N ALA A 64 26.87 -14.42 5.45
CA ALA A 64 27.07 -14.00 4.07
C ALA A 64 25.91 -14.52 3.19
N PHE A 65 25.58 -13.79 2.13
CA PHE A 65 24.53 -14.23 1.21
C PHE A 65 24.95 -15.54 0.53
N ASP A 66 24.07 -16.54 0.63
CA ASP A 66 24.17 -17.80 -0.09
C ASP A 66 22.80 -18.17 -0.67
N VAL A 67 22.79 -18.72 -1.88
CA VAL A 67 21.55 -19.06 -2.60
C VAL A 67 20.72 -20.14 -1.87
N SER A 68 21.35 -20.98 -1.05
CA SER A 68 20.67 -22.00 -0.23
C SER A 68 19.82 -21.40 0.89
N LEU A 69 20.11 -20.16 1.30
CA LEU A 69 19.34 -19.42 2.31
C LEU A 69 18.10 -18.72 1.71
N TRP A 70 17.89 -18.84 0.39
CA TRP A 70 16.77 -18.22 -0.30
C TRP A 70 15.43 -18.84 0.15
N PRO A 71 14.45 -18.03 0.64
CA PRO A 71 13.18 -18.56 1.12
C PRO A 71 12.34 -19.16 -0.03
N GLN A 72 11.63 -20.25 0.26
CA GLN A 72 10.70 -20.85 -0.70
C GLN A 72 9.58 -19.86 -1.06
N GLU A 73 9.12 -19.92 -2.31
CA GLU A 73 8.03 -19.08 -2.84
C GLU A 73 8.21 -17.57 -2.59
N CYS A 74 9.45 -17.06 -2.69
CA CYS A 74 9.73 -15.64 -2.51
C CYS A 74 9.07 -14.78 -3.61
N TRP A 75 8.32 -13.74 -3.21
CA TRP A 75 7.59 -12.85 -4.13
C TRP A 75 8.33 -11.56 -4.45
N LEU A 76 8.97 -10.96 -3.43
CA LEU A 76 9.75 -9.74 -3.55
C LEU A 76 11.11 -9.88 -2.88
N VAL A 77 12.13 -9.32 -3.52
CA VAL A 77 13.51 -9.30 -3.01
C VAL A 77 14.05 -7.88 -3.03
N PHE A 78 14.75 -7.49 -1.96
CA PHE A 78 15.53 -6.25 -1.90
C PHE A 78 17.01 -6.58 -1.77
N ALA A 79 17.81 -6.20 -2.77
CA ALA A 79 19.26 -6.24 -2.71
C ALA A 79 19.78 -4.90 -2.17
N ALA A 80 20.11 -4.86 -0.88
CA ALA A 80 20.40 -3.66 -0.10
C ALA A 80 21.77 -3.75 0.61
N THR A 81 22.77 -4.30 -0.07
CA THR A 81 24.15 -4.38 0.44
C THR A 81 25.04 -3.31 -0.22
N ASP A 82 26.18 -3.01 0.42
CA ASP A 82 27.23 -2.18 -0.18
C ASP A 82 28.08 -2.94 -1.23
N SER A 83 27.92 -4.27 -1.32
CA SER A 83 28.62 -5.09 -2.32
C SER A 83 27.81 -5.18 -3.61
N GLN A 84 28.31 -4.52 -4.65
CA GLN A 84 27.73 -4.62 -5.99
C GLN A 84 27.70 -6.07 -6.50
N GLU A 85 28.72 -6.86 -6.18
CA GLU A 85 28.79 -8.27 -6.56
C GLU A 85 27.64 -9.07 -5.94
N VAL A 86 27.42 -8.94 -4.63
CA VAL A 86 26.30 -9.60 -3.94
C VAL A 86 24.97 -9.13 -4.52
N ASN A 87 24.81 -7.83 -4.75
CA ASN A 87 23.56 -7.30 -5.32
C ASN A 87 23.28 -7.86 -6.73
N GLN A 88 24.31 -8.05 -7.56
CA GLN A 88 24.18 -8.69 -8.88
C GLN A 88 23.83 -10.18 -8.77
N GLN A 89 24.43 -10.91 -7.82
CA GLN A 89 24.08 -12.31 -7.56
C GLN A 89 22.62 -12.44 -7.13
N VAL A 90 22.16 -11.60 -6.19
CA VAL A 90 20.76 -11.57 -5.73
C VAL A 90 19.81 -11.29 -6.89
N LEU A 91 20.11 -10.30 -7.73
CA LEU A 91 19.31 -9.98 -8.92
C LEU A 91 19.24 -11.15 -9.91
N ALA A 92 20.36 -11.80 -10.19
CA ALA A 92 20.41 -12.96 -11.08
C ALA A 92 19.56 -14.12 -10.54
N GLN A 93 19.65 -14.40 -9.24
CA GLN A 93 18.85 -15.45 -8.59
C GLN A 93 17.36 -15.12 -8.56
N ALA A 94 17.00 -13.84 -8.38
CA ALA A 94 15.62 -13.39 -8.45
C ALA A 94 15.02 -13.58 -9.86
N ASN A 95 15.77 -13.16 -10.89
CA ASN A 95 15.36 -13.30 -12.28
C ASN A 95 15.16 -14.77 -12.68
N ALA A 96 16.09 -15.65 -12.28
CA ALA A 96 15.98 -17.09 -12.52
C ALA A 96 14.75 -17.74 -11.86
N ARG A 97 14.20 -17.11 -10.81
CA ARG A 97 13.01 -17.57 -10.06
C ARG A 97 11.75 -16.79 -10.39
N HIS A 98 11.78 -15.89 -11.38
CA HIS A 98 10.67 -14.98 -11.69
C HIS A 98 10.18 -14.16 -10.47
N CYS A 99 11.11 -13.80 -9.59
CA CYS A 99 10.85 -12.98 -8.41
C CYS A 99 11.20 -11.52 -8.69
N PHE A 100 10.35 -10.58 -8.30
CA PHE A 100 10.68 -9.17 -8.47
C PHE A 100 11.79 -8.75 -7.51
N CYS A 101 12.86 -8.15 -8.04
CA CYS A 101 14.01 -7.66 -7.30
C CYS A 101 14.15 -6.13 -7.41
N ASN A 102 14.29 -5.48 -6.26
CA ASN A 102 14.69 -4.09 -6.15
C ASN A 102 16.16 -4.04 -5.73
N VAL A 103 17.01 -3.49 -6.60
CA VAL A 103 18.41 -3.24 -6.28
C VAL A 103 18.55 -1.78 -5.84
N ILE A 104 18.99 -1.58 -4.59
CA ILE A 104 19.14 -0.25 -4.02
C ILE A 104 20.17 0.54 -4.83
N ASN A 105 19.85 1.81 -5.12
CA ASN A 105 20.66 2.74 -5.93
C ASN A 105 20.95 2.29 -7.38
N ALA A 106 20.35 1.21 -7.87
CA ALA A 106 20.48 0.75 -9.26
C ALA A 106 19.10 0.48 -9.90
N PRO A 107 18.23 1.50 -10.03
CA PRO A 107 16.86 1.33 -10.52
C PRO A 107 16.77 0.90 -11.99
N GLU A 108 17.83 1.04 -12.78
CA GLU A 108 17.86 0.67 -14.21
C GLU A 108 17.92 -0.84 -14.44
N ILE A 109 18.49 -1.60 -13.50
CA ILE A 109 18.60 -3.07 -13.58
C ILE A 109 17.55 -3.77 -12.71
N ALA A 110 16.88 -3.03 -11.82
CA ALA A 110 15.85 -3.55 -10.94
C ALA A 110 14.56 -3.85 -11.72
N SER A 111 13.91 -4.97 -11.40
CA SER A 111 12.63 -5.32 -12.02
C SER A 111 11.47 -4.51 -11.45
N PHE A 112 11.63 -3.89 -10.27
CA PHE A 112 10.69 -2.94 -9.72
C PHE A 112 11.38 -1.82 -8.92
N ILE A 113 10.66 -0.72 -8.71
CA ILE A 113 11.07 0.36 -7.83
C ILE A 113 10.12 0.51 -6.66
N THR A 114 10.63 0.98 -5.53
CA THR A 114 9.78 1.48 -4.46
C THR A 114 9.39 2.93 -4.77
N PRO A 115 8.10 3.24 -5.00
CA PRO A 115 7.66 4.61 -5.19
C PRO A 115 7.69 5.39 -3.87
N ALA A 116 7.51 6.70 -3.94
CA ALA A 116 7.10 7.44 -2.75
C ALA A 116 5.64 7.10 -2.44
N THR A 117 5.36 6.79 -1.18
CA THR A 117 4.01 6.41 -0.73
C THR A 117 3.46 7.46 0.23
N ILE A 118 2.19 7.78 0.08
CA ILE A 118 1.34 8.44 1.07
C ILE A 118 0.38 7.37 1.59
N ASP A 119 0.33 7.22 2.91
CA ASP A 119 -0.53 6.24 3.58
C ASP A 119 -1.41 6.96 4.60
N VAL A 120 -2.69 7.12 4.24
CA VAL A 120 -3.73 7.74 5.05
C VAL A 120 -4.92 6.77 5.04
N PRO A 121 -4.89 5.69 5.83
CA PRO A 121 -5.83 4.58 5.67
C PRO A 121 -7.30 5.02 5.66
N PRO A 122 -8.12 4.51 4.72
CA PRO A 122 -7.83 3.46 3.75
C PRO A 122 -7.25 3.97 2.41
N ILE A 123 -6.80 5.22 2.34
CA ILE A 123 -6.20 5.82 1.15
C ILE A 123 -4.72 5.50 1.11
N GLN A 124 -4.29 4.84 0.03
CA GLN A 124 -2.88 4.66 -0.29
C GLN A 124 -2.60 5.26 -1.67
N ILE A 125 -1.56 6.09 -1.76
CA ILE A 125 -1.12 6.69 -3.02
C ILE A 125 0.36 6.38 -3.21
N ALA A 126 0.70 5.85 -4.38
CA ALA A 126 2.06 5.61 -4.81
C ALA A 126 2.40 6.52 -5.99
N LEU A 127 3.49 7.26 -5.91
CA LEU A 127 3.93 8.18 -6.96
C LEU A 127 5.44 8.09 -7.22
N THR A 128 5.84 8.33 -8.45
CA THR A 128 7.24 8.41 -8.88
C THR A 128 7.39 9.46 -9.96
N CYS A 129 8.42 10.31 -9.85
CA CYS A 129 8.68 11.39 -10.81
C CYS A 129 9.96 11.12 -11.60
N GLY A 130 9.99 10.01 -12.35
CA GLY A 130 11.11 9.68 -13.24
C GLY A 130 12.47 9.52 -12.55
N GLY A 131 12.49 9.16 -11.26
CA GLY A 131 13.72 9.03 -10.48
C GLY A 131 14.25 10.35 -9.88
N ASN A 132 13.53 11.48 -9.98
CA ASN A 132 13.89 12.72 -9.29
C ASN A 132 13.33 12.72 -7.86
N PRO A 133 14.16 12.49 -6.82
CA PRO A 133 13.66 12.37 -5.44
C PRO A 133 13.15 13.70 -4.89
N VAL A 134 13.77 14.82 -5.26
CA VAL A 134 13.40 16.15 -4.77
C VAL A 134 11.99 16.51 -5.23
N TYR A 135 11.74 16.41 -6.54
CA TYR A 135 10.41 16.71 -7.08
C TYR A 135 9.36 15.70 -6.62
N THR A 136 9.73 14.43 -6.44
CA THR A 136 8.87 13.40 -5.85
C THR A 136 8.40 13.82 -4.44
N GLN A 137 9.27 14.38 -3.59
CA GLN A 137 8.87 14.87 -2.27
C GLN A 137 7.97 16.11 -2.33
N ILE A 138 8.25 17.05 -3.23
CA ILE A 138 7.40 18.24 -3.44
C ILE A 138 6.00 17.82 -3.86
N LEU A 139 5.89 16.97 -4.88
CA LEU A 139 4.60 16.48 -5.35
C LEU A 139 3.87 15.68 -4.27
N LYS A 140 4.59 14.82 -3.53
CA LYS A 140 4.03 14.11 -2.39
C LYS A 140 3.39 15.07 -1.39
N LYS A 141 4.07 16.15 -1.02
CA LYS A 141 3.53 17.15 -0.10
C LYS A 141 2.26 17.81 -0.64
N SER A 142 2.27 18.25 -1.89
CA SER A 142 1.09 18.86 -2.53
C SER A 142 -0.10 17.90 -2.60
N VAL A 143 0.14 16.61 -2.90
CA VAL A 143 -0.93 15.60 -2.90
C VAL A 143 -1.50 15.40 -1.51
N MET A 144 -0.66 15.35 -0.46
CA MET A 144 -1.13 15.24 0.93
C MET A 144 -2.03 16.42 1.33
N GLU A 145 -1.71 17.65 0.91
CA GLU A 145 -2.48 18.85 1.23
C GLU A 145 -3.89 18.85 0.59
N VAL A 146 -4.08 18.12 -0.51
CA VAL A 146 -5.37 18.05 -1.23
C VAL A 146 -6.29 16.96 -0.67
N ILE A 147 -5.76 15.99 0.09
CA ILE A 147 -6.59 14.93 0.69
C ILE A 147 -7.49 15.55 1.76
N PRO A 148 -8.84 15.48 1.63
CA PRO A 148 -9.75 16.02 2.63
C PRO A 148 -9.56 15.32 3.99
N ALA A 149 -9.63 16.09 5.08
CA ALA A 149 -9.44 15.57 6.43
C ALA A 149 -10.47 14.50 6.83
N ASP A 150 -11.67 14.56 6.25
CA ASP A 150 -12.79 13.65 6.50
C ASP A 150 -12.81 12.44 5.56
N ALA A 151 -11.88 12.35 4.61
CA ALA A 151 -11.88 11.33 3.56
C ALA A 151 -11.80 9.90 4.14
N ALA A 152 -10.99 9.71 5.19
CA ALA A 152 -10.90 8.43 5.89
C ALA A 152 -12.25 8.02 6.51
N ALA A 153 -12.92 8.93 7.20
CA ALA A 153 -14.23 8.68 7.81
C ALA A 153 -15.31 8.38 6.75
N LYS A 154 -15.37 9.17 5.67
CA LYS A 154 -16.28 8.93 4.53
C LYS A 154 -16.05 7.55 3.91
N LEU A 155 -14.80 7.13 3.71
CA LEU A 155 -14.47 5.83 3.13
C LEU A 155 -14.82 4.66 4.06
N GLN A 156 -14.68 4.82 5.38
CA GLN A 156 -15.12 3.81 6.34
C GLN A 156 -16.64 3.62 6.33
N VAL A 157 -17.41 4.70 6.28
CA VAL A 157 -18.87 4.62 6.13
C VAL A 157 -19.25 4.01 4.78
N ALA A 158 -18.59 4.42 3.70
CA ALA A 158 -18.80 3.84 2.37
C ALA A 158 -18.54 2.32 2.36
N ALA A 159 -17.50 1.84 3.06
CA ALA A 159 -17.20 0.42 3.16
C ALA A 159 -18.34 -0.38 3.82
N ARG A 160 -18.95 0.16 4.89
CA ARG A 160 -20.11 -0.45 5.57
C ARG A 160 -21.35 -0.51 4.65
N LEU A 161 -21.57 0.54 3.86
CA LEU A 161 -22.70 0.64 2.94
C LEU A 161 -22.50 -0.15 1.64
N ARG A 162 -21.26 -0.51 1.30
CA ARG A 162 -20.93 -1.13 0.01
C ARG A 162 -21.72 -2.40 -0.26
N GLU A 163 -21.82 -3.29 0.72
CA GLU A 163 -22.58 -4.54 0.57
C GLU A 163 -24.09 -4.29 0.47
N GLN A 164 -24.63 -3.30 1.21
CA GLN A 164 -26.04 -2.89 1.10
C GLN A 164 -26.35 -2.37 -0.31
N ILE A 165 -25.55 -1.44 -0.83
CA ILE A 165 -25.68 -0.89 -2.21
C ILE A 165 -25.54 -1.99 -3.27
N LYS A 166 -24.64 -2.94 -3.06
CA LYS A 166 -24.45 -4.06 -3.98
C LYS A 166 -25.72 -4.90 -4.09
N GLY A 167 -26.39 -5.18 -2.96
CA GLY A 167 -27.63 -5.95 -2.89
C GLY A 167 -28.88 -5.26 -3.43
N ILE A 168 -28.88 -3.92 -3.53
CA ILE A 168 -30.04 -3.18 -4.06
C ILE A 168 -30.22 -3.47 -5.56
N ASN A 169 -31.46 -3.76 -5.96
CA ASN A 169 -31.87 -3.88 -7.36
C ASN A 169 -31.97 -2.49 -8.03
N ALA A 170 -30.82 -1.92 -8.36
CA ALA A 170 -30.68 -0.66 -9.09
C ALA A 170 -29.64 -0.79 -10.20
N SER A 171 -29.74 0.07 -11.23
CA SER A 171 -28.79 0.09 -12.34
C SER A 171 -27.36 0.45 -11.86
N ARG A 172 -26.35 0.05 -12.63
CA ARG A 172 -24.96 0.42 -12.35
C ARG A 172 -24.76 1.95 -12.30
N ASP A 173 -25.46 2.67 -13.17
CA ASP A 173 -25.39 4.13 -13.21
C ASP A 173 -26.04 4.79 -12.01
N ALA A 174 -27.19 4.28 -11.55
CA ALA A 174 -27.84 4.78 -10.32
C ALA A 174 -26.92 4.59 -9.10
N LYS A 175 -26.28 3.43 -8.97
CA LYS A 175 -25.29 3.17 -7.92
C LYS A 175 -24.07 4.10 -8.02
N ARG A 176 -23.61 4.40 -9.24
CA ARG A 176 -22.51 5.37 -9.46
C ARG A 176 -22.91 6.79 -9.04
N LEU A 177 -24.10 7.24 -9.42
CA LEU A 177 -24.62 8.56 -9.04
C LEU A 177 -24.80 8.69 -7.53
N PHE A 178 -25.29 7.64 -6.87
CA PHE A 178 -25.36 7.58 -5.41
C PHE A 178 -23.97 7.83 -4.80
N TRP A 179 -22.93 7.12 -5.24
CA TRP A 179 -21.57 7.29 -4.69
C TRP A 179 -21.00 8.68 -4.96
N GLN A 180 -21.23 9.24 -6.16
CA GLN A 180 -20.83 10.62 -6.46
C GLN A 180 -21.51 11.61 -5.51
N ARG A 181 -22.81 11.45 -5.27
CA ARG A 181 -23.54 12.28 -4.31
C ARG A 181 -23.00 12.08 -2.89
N PHE A 182 -22.84 10.84 -2.45
CA PHE A 182 -22.34 10.50 -1.12
C PHE A 182 -21.01 11.20 -0.80
N PHE A 183 -20.04 11.15 -1.71
CA PHE A 183 -18.72 11.76 -1.47
C PHE A 183 -18.70 13.29 -1.59
N THR A 184 -19.72 13.88 -2.23
CA THR A 184 -19.84 15.34 -2.43
C THR A 184 -20.89 16.00 -1.52
N ASP A 185 -21.56 15.22 -0.66
CA ASP A 185 -22.62 15.72 0.20
C ASP A 185 -22.06 16.43 1.45
N SER A 186 -22.22 17.75 1.48
CA SER A 186 -21.74 18.59 2.58
C SER A 186 -22.49 18.38 3.90
N LYS A 187 -23.73 17.86 3.85
CA LYS A 187 -24.48 17.53 5.06
C LYS A 187 -23.95 16.24 5.69
N LEU A 188 -23.58 15.25 4.88
CA LEU A 188 -22.90 14.05 5.35
C LEU A 188 -21.59 14.39 6.07
N GLU A 189 -20.79 15.30 5.49
CA GLU A 189 -19.55 15.78 6.09
C GLU A 189 -19.79 16.40 7.48
N GLN A 190 -20.79 17.27 7.62
CA GLN A 190 -21.14 17.86 8.91
C GLN A 190 -21.63 16.83 9.93
N LEU A 191 -22.34 15.78 9.49
CA LEU A 191 -22.83 14.71 10.38
C LEU A 191 -21.68 13.82 10.87
N LEU A 192 -20.71 13.51 10.00
CA LEU A 192 -19.51 12.75 10.37
C LEU A 192 -18.68 13.49 11.44
N LEU A 193 -18.63 14.82 11.39
CA LEU A 193 -17.96 15.64 12.40
C LEU A 193 -18.67 15.69 13.75
N LYS A 194 -19.98 15.39 13.79
CA LYS A 194 -20.80 15.47 15.00
C LYS A 194 -20.88 14.15 15.78
N GLU A 195 -20.37 13.05 15.21
CA GLU A 195 -20.40 11.71 15.82
C GLU A 195 -21.81 11.26 16.27
N ASP A 196 -22.88 11.75 15.61
CA ASP A 196 -24.26 11.37 15.90
C ASP A 196 -24.70 10.23 14.96
N ASP A 197 -24.54 9.00 15.43
CA ASP A 197 -24.81 7.79 14.65
C ASP A 197 -26.28 7.62 14.25
N GLU A 198 -27.23 8.11 15.06
CA GLU A 198 -28.66 7.98 14.77
C GLU A 198 -29.06 8.92 13.62
N LEU A 199 -28.63 10.19 13.70
CA LEU A 199 -28.83 11.16 12.62
C LEU A 199 -28.10 10.76 11.35
N LEU A 200 -26.87 10.24 11.46
CA LEU A 200 -26.10 9.74 10.33
C LEU A 200 -26.84 8.59 9.64
N THR A 201 -27.30 7.59 10.41
CA THR A 201 -28.04 6.44 9.87
C THR A 201 -29.33 6.90 9.19
N GLY A 202 -30.11 7.78 9.83
CA GLY A 202 -31.33 8.33 9.25
C GLY A 202 -31.07 9.07 7.93
N TYR A 203 -30.00 9.87 7.87
CA TYR A 203 -29.62 10.59 6.66
C TYR A 203 -29.11 9.68 5.54
N LEU A 204 -28.35 8.65 5.88
CA LEU A 204 -27.91 7.62 4.93
C LEU A 204 -29.09 6.90 4.30
N ASN A 205 -30.08 6.50 5.10
CA ASN A 205 -31.31 5.88 4.60
C ASN A 205 -32.10 6.82 3.67
N TYR A 206 -32.19 8.11 4.02
CA TYR A 206 -32.79 9.12 3.15
C TYR A 206 -32.05 9.26 1.82
N LEU A 207 -30.72 9.36 1.84
CA LEU A 207 -29.90 9.43 0.63
C LEU A 207 -30.06 8.17 -0.23
N LEU A 208 -30.03 6.99 0.39
CA LEU A 208 -30.26 5.71 -0.29
C LEU A 208 -31.61 5.70 -1.02
N ALA A 209 -32.69 6.08 -0.33
CA ALA A 209 -34.04 6.07 -0.89
C ALA A 209 -34.20 6.89 -2.18
N GLN A 210 -33.42 7.97 -2.37
CA GLN A 210 -33.44 8.79 -3.58
C GLN A 210 -32.98 8.04 -4.83
N PHE A 211 -32.15 7.01 -4.68
CA PHE A 211 -31.55 6.27 -5.80
C PHE A 211 -32.09 4.84 -5.93
N THR A 212 -32.97 4.42 -5.01
CA THR A 212 -33.51 3.06 -4.96
C THR A 212 -35.02 2.99 -5.16
N SER A 213 -35.72 4.13 -5.26
CA SER A 213 -37.15 4.15 -5.58
C SER A 213 -37.39 3.66 -7.02
N PRO A 214 -38.34 2.74 -7.27
CA PRO A 214 -38.70 2.29 -8.62
C PRO A 214 -39.25 3.43 -9.51
N TYR A 215 -39.49 4.61 -8.94
CA TYR A 215 -39.92 5.83 -9.63
C TYR A 215 -38.89 6.96 -9.59
N GLY A 216 -37.60 6.66 -9.38
CA GLY A 216 -36.53 7.65 -9.33
C GLY A 216 -36.46 8.46 -10.63
N THR A 217 -37.05 9.65 -10.59
CA THR A 217 -37.04 10.63 -11.68
C THR A 217 -35.62 11.02 -11.99
N HIS A 218 -35.10 10.55 -13.12
CA HIS A 218 -34.02 11.24 -13.82
C HIS A 218 -34.55 12.63 -14.23
N LYS A 219 -34.08 13.66 -13.54
CA LYS A 219 -34.03 15.04 -14.03
C LYS A 219 -32.66 15.60 -13.74
#